data_AF-A0A1F3CBT1-F1
#
_entry.id   AF-A0A1F3CBT1-F1
#
_cell.length_a   1.000
_cell.length_b   1.000
_cell.length_c   1.000
_cell.angle_alpha   90.00
_cell.angle_beta   90.00
_cell.angle_gamma   90.00
#
_symmetry.space_group_name_H-M   'P 1'
#
loop_
_entity.id
_entity.type
_entity.pdbx_description
1 polymer ?
#
loop_
_entity_poly.entity_id
_entity_poly.type
_entity_poly.pdbx_seq_one_letter_code
_entity_poly.pdbx_strand_id
1 'polypeptide(L)'
;MKKIILRQILKEFWLPIIAAVLWTGINWYFETSTEKSSSIDLIKIFGAAFFFLSWLLAQYWRVKKQLKVESSFSTVESNLITLTDKLESKTNILVNHLTGGDSYYYYKIGEQIAPEWYMIDCKFIGDYTLQNNKIIFFSKDSNLINHEFTFPSLNKNLIHQANQQLKIEPIGQRIMLSTIIFNCTGKEWVQIIDMQRIETKIMVHSKVLIMSTGQNIEDKYEVDYLEKSEWKTNTLK
;
A
#
# COMPACT_ATOMS: atom_id res chain seq x y z
N MET A 1 4.49 -34.12 37.93
CA MET A 1 3.72 -34.72 36.81
C MET A 1 2.65 -35.72 37.25
N LYS A 2 2.98 -36.80 37.98
CA LYS A 2 2.00 -37.86 38.35
C LYS A 2 0.72 -37.36 39.05
N LYS A 3 0.81 -36.39 39.96
CA LYS A 3 -0.35 -35.82 40.69
C LYS A 3 -1.32 -35.03 39.79
N ILE A 4 -0.84 -34.41 38.71
CA ILE A 4 -1.67 -33.60 37.81
C ILE A 4 -2.51 -34.52 36.92
N ILE A 5 -1.88 -35.56 36.37
CA ILE A 5 -2.53 -36.57 35.53
C ILE A 5 -3.61 -37.32 36.33
N LEU A 6 -3.31 -37.73 37.56
CA LEU A 6 -4.28 -38.41 38.42
C LEU A 6 -5.49 -37.53 38.74
N ARG A 7 -5.25 -36.25 39.09
CA ARG A 7 -6.33 -35.29 39.35
C ARG A 7 -7.20 -35.05 38.12
N GLN A 8 -6.61 -35.09 36.93
CA GLN A 8 -7.31 -34.91 35.68
C GLN A 8 -8.15 -36.13 35.31
N ILE A 9 -7.62 -37.34 35.50
CA ILE A 9 -8.38 -38.59 35.33
C ILE A 9 -9.57 -38.61 36.30
N LEU A 10 -9.36 -38.33 37.58
CA LEU A 10 -10.44 -38.28 38.58
C LEU A 10 -11.52 -37.24 38.23
N LYS A 11 -11.13 -36.07 37.70
CA LYS A 11 -12.07 -35.02 37.29
C LYS A 11 -12.85 -35.40 36.03
N GLU A 12 -12.22 -36.09 35.08
CA GLU A 12 -12.84 -36.49 33.81
C GLU A 12 -13.72 -37.74 33.97
N PHE A 13 -13.39 -38.64 34.90
CA PHE A 13 -14.13 -39.90 35.13
C PHE A 13 -15.27 -39.81 36.15
N TRP A 14 -15.38 -38.74 36.94
CA TRP A 14 -16.48 -38.61 37.89
C TRP A 14 -17.85 -38.63 37.19
N LEU A 15 -17.99 -37.92 36.06
CA LEU A 15 -19.24 -37.87 35.28
C LEU A 15 -19.71 -39.27 34.80
N PRO A 16 -18.85 -40.07 34.14
CA PRO A 16 -19.16 -41.46 33.80
C PRO A 16 -19.52 -42.33 35.01
N ILE A 17 -18.85 -42.14 36.16
CA ILE A 17 -19.14 -42.88 37.39
C ILE A 17 -20.55 -42.57 37.89
N ILE A 18 -20.93 -41.29 38.03
CA ILE A 18 -22.28 -40.92 38.48
C ILE A 18 -23.34 -41.49 37.54
N ALA A 19 -23.16 -41.32 36.23
CA ALA A 19 -24.15 -41.74 35.26
C ALA A 19 -24.26 -43.27 35.14
N ALA A 20 -23.16 -44.01 35.29
CA ALA A 20 -23.20 -45.47 35.37
C ALA A 20 -23.88 -45.96 36.67
N VAL A 21 -23.64 -45.30 37.81
CA VAL A 21 -24.32 -45.60 39.08
C VAL A 21 -25.82 -45.32 38.96
N LEU A 22 -26.22 -44.18 38.38
CA LEU A 22 -27.63 -43.84 38.14
C LEU A 22 -28.31 -44.84 37.20
N TRP A 23 -27.66 -45.20 36.09
CA TRP A 23 -28.20 -46.16 35.13
C TRP A 23 -28.38 -47.55 35.74
N THR A 24 -27.42 -47.98 36.55
CA THR A 24 -27.48 -49.27 37.25
C THR A 24 -28.58 -49.25 38.32
N GLY A 25 -28.75 -48.14 39.05
CA GLY A 25 -29.81 -47.96 40.04
C GLY A 25 -31.22 -47.90 39.42
N ILE A 26 -31.36 -47.29 38.24
CA ILE A 26 -32.61 -47.27 37.47
C ILE A 26 -32.96 -48.69 37.01
N ASN A 27 -32.03 -49.42 36.40
CA ASN A 27 -32.29 -50.80 35.96
C ASN A 27 -32.66 -51.70 37.14
N TRP A 28 -31.97 -51.57 38.28
CA TRP A 28 -32.33 -52.30 39.51
C TRP A 28 -33.73 -51.97 40.04
N TYR A 29 -34.17 -50.71 39.94
CA TYR A 29 -35.49 -50.29 40.40
C TYR A 29 -36.63 -50.73 39.45
N PHE A 30 -36.37 -50.78 38.14
CA PHE A 30 -37.36 -51.15 37.12
C PHE A 30 -37.39 -52.65 36.79
N GLU A 31 -36.41 -53.46 37.19
CA GLU A 31 -36.41 -54.93 37.06
C GLU A 31 -37.33 -55.61 38.09
N THR A 32 -38.63 -55.38 37.96
CA THR A 32 -39.69 -56.14 38.64
C THR A 32 -40.05 -57.40 37.85
N SER A 33 -39.16 -58.38 37.78
CA SER A 33 -39.46 -59.71 37.20
C SER A 33 -38.64 -60.83 37.83
N THR A 34 -39.15 -61.33 38.95
CA THR A 34 -39.28 -62.77 39.31
C THR A 34 -38.16 -63.78 39.04
N GLU A 35 -36.88 -63.42 39.10
CA GLU A 35 -35.80 -64.38 39.36
C GLU A 35 -34.66 -63.68 40.10
N LYS A 36 -34.03 -64.36 41.08
CA LYS A 36 -32.96 -63.80 41.91
C LYS A 36 -31.85 -63.24 41.03
N SER A 37 -31.85 -61.92 40.85
CA SER A 37 -30.81 -61.19 40.14
C SER A 37 -29.48 -61.41 40.86
N SER A 38 -28.60 -62.18 40.24
CA SER A 38 -27.27 -62.45 40.75
C SER A 38 -26.50 -61.13 40.77
N SER A 39 -25.76 -60.85 41.85
CA SER A 39 -24.94 -59.63 41.97
C SER A 39 -23.95 -59.44 40.80
N ILE A 40 -23.70 -60.52 40.05
CA ILE A 40 -22.89 -60.55 38.83
C ILE A 40 -23.53 -59.75 37.69
N ASP A 41 -24.86 -59.75 37.53
CA ASP A 41 -25.52 -59.07 36.40
C ASP A 41 -25.58 -57.55 36.59
N LEU A 42 -25.69 -57.09 37.84
CA LEU A 42 -25.49 -55.69 38.20
C LEU A 42 -24.11 -55.17 37.77
N ILE A 43 -23.06 -55.95 38.04
CA ILE A 43 -21.68 -55.56 37.71
C ILE A 43 -21.49 -55.51 36.19
N LYS A 44 -22.15 -56.40 35.43
CA LYS A 44 -22.11 -56.37 33.96
C LYS A 44 -22.81 -55.14 33.40
N ILE A 45 -24.01 -54.80 33.88
CA ILE A 45 -24.76 -53.62 33.44
C ILE A 45 -24.00 -52.34 33.79
N PHE A 46 -23.46 -52.27 35.00
CA PHE A 46 -22.62 -51.15 35.44
C PHE A 46 -21.35 -51.03 34.60
N GLY A 47 -20.62 -52.13 34.41
CA GLY A 47 -19.38 -52.15 33.64
C GLY A 47 -19.57 -51.74 32.19
N ALA A 48 -20.64 -52.22 31.54
CA ALA A 48 -20.98 -51.85 30.17
C ALA A 48 -21.37 -50.37 30.05
N ALA A 49 -22.22 -49.86 30.96
CA ALA A 49 -22.64 -48.46 30.97
C ALA A 49 -21.47 -47.51 31.27
N PHE A 50 -20.63 -47.86 32.26
CA PHE A 50 -19.43 -47.10 32.61
C PHE A 50 -18.43 -47.06 31.46
N PHE A 51 -18.16 -48.21 30.83
CA PHE A 51 -17.25 -48.29 29.69
C PHE A 51 -17.74 -47.43 28.53
N PHE A 52 -19.02 -47.55 28.16
CA PHE A 52 -19.58 -46.79 27.05
C PHE A 52 -19.56 -45.28 27.31
N LEU A 53 -19.95 -44.83 28.50
CA LEU A 53 -19.97 -43.41 28.83
C LEU A 53 -18.56 -42.82 28.96
N SER A 54 -17.64 -43.58 29.54
CA SER A 54 -16.22 -43.20 29.61
C SER A 54 -15.63 -43.05 28.22
N TRP A 55 -15.93 -43.99 27.32
CA TRP A 55 -15.48 -43.95 25.93
C TRP A 55 -16.05 -42.76 25.18
N LEU A 56 -17.36 -42.52 25.26
CA LEU A 56 -18.02 -41.38 24.59
C LEU A 56 -17.43 -40.06 25.10
N LEU A 57 -17.27 -39.91 26.40
CA LEU A 57 -16.70 -38.70 26.99
C LEU A 57 -15.24 -38.49 26.55
N ALA A 58 -14.44 -39.56 26.50
CA ALA A 58 -13.08 -39.49 25.99
C ALA A 58 -13.04 -39.05 24.51
N GLN A 59 -13.94 -39.56 23.67
CA GLN A 59 -14.06 -39.12 22.28
C GLN A 59 -14.48 -37.65 22.19
N TYR A 60 -15.45 -37.20 22.99
CA TYR A 60 -15.87 -35.81 23.02
C TYR A 60 -14.72 -34.86 23.38
N TRP A 61 -13.96 -35.16 24.44
CA TRP A 61 -12.80 -34.34 24.82
C TRP A 61 -11.70 -34.37 23.78
N ARG A 62 -11.51 -35.49 23.07
CA ARG A 62 -10.55 -35.60 21.97
C ARG A 62 -10.91 -34.66 20.82
N VAL A 63 -12.17 -34.71 20.36
CA VAL A 63 -12.66 -33.83 19.29
C VAL A 63 -12.62 -32.36 19.73
N LYS A 64 -13.04 -32.04 20.96
CA LYS A 64 -12.99 -30.67 21.49
C LYS A 64 -11.57 -30.11 21.54
N LYS A 65 -10.58 -30.93 21.92
CA LYS A 65 -9.16 -30.53 21.92
C LYS A 65 -8.66 -30.32 20.49
N GLN A 66 -9.01 -31.19 19.55
CA GLN A 66 -8.65 -31.05 18.13
C GLN A 66 -9.23 -29.76 17.55
N LEU A 67 -10.52 -29.50 17.73
CA LEU A 67 -11.18 -28.25 17.30
C LEU A 67 -10.53 -27.01 17.92
N LYS A 68 -10.17 -27.06 19.22
CA LYS A 68 -9.48 -25.93 19.87
C LYS A 68 -8.10 -25.68 19.25
N VAL A 69 -7.34 -26.75 19.00
CA VAL A 69 -6.02 -26.66 18.39
C VAL A 69 -6.13 -26.13 16.95
N GLU A 70 -7.05 -26.65 16.15
CA GLU A 70 -7.35 -26.15 14.80
C GLU A 70 -7.73 -24.66 14.81
N SER A 71 -8.63 -24.24 15.72
CA SER A 71 -9.01 -22.82 15.84
C SER A 71 -7.86 -21.91 16.28
N SER A 72 -6.93 -22.44 17.09
CA SER A 72 -5.72 -21.70 17.48
C SER A 72 -4.75 -21.59 16.31
N PHE A 73 -4.58 -22.66 15.54
CA PHE A 73 -3.75 -22.65 14.33
C PHE A 73 -4.29 -21.70 13.26
N SER A 74 -5.61 -21.70 12.99
CA SER A 74 -6.22 -20.78 12.03
C SER A 74 -6.07 -19.31 12.45
N THR A 75 -6.14 -19.03 13.76
CA THR A 75 -5.88 -17.68 14.29
C THR A 75 -4.42 -17.28 14.10
N VAL A 76 -3.48 -18.19 14.34
CA VAL A 76 -2.05 -17.93 14.13
C VAL A 76 -1.74 -17.71 12.66
N GLU A 77 -2.28 -18.53 11.76
CA GLU A 77 -2.15 -18.38 10.31
C GLU A 77 -2.67 -17.01 9.84
N SER A 78 -3.88 -16.63 10.24
CA SER A 78 -4.47 -15.33 9.92
C SER A 78 -3.61 -14.15 10.42
N ASN A 79 -3.05 -14.26 11.62
CA ASN A 79 -2.14 -13.25 12.16
C ASN A 79 -0.84 -13.16 11.36
N LEU A 80 -0.28 -14.28 10.90
CA LEU A 80 0.93 -14.31 10.08
C LEU A 80 0.70 -13.68 8.70
N ILE A 81 -0.43 -13.98 8.06
CA ILE A 81 -0.83 -13.35 6.80
C ILE A 81 -0.96 -11.83 7.02
N THR A 82 -1.71 -11.41 8.02
CA THR A 82 -1.91 -9.98 8.33
C THR A 82 -0.59 -9.26 8.65
N LEU A 83 0.34 -9.91 9.34
CA LEU A 83 1.66 -9.35 9.63
C LEU A 83 2.50 -9.21 8.37
N THR A 84 2.46 -10.20 7.49
CA THR A 84 3.18 -10.17 6.21
C THR A 84 2.66 -9.05 5.33
N ASP A 85 1.33 -8.92 5.19
CA ASP A 85 0.69 -7.85 4.42
C ASP A 85 1.05 -6.45 4.96
N LYS A 86 1.04 -6.31 6.30
CA LYS A 86 1.46 -5.05 6.95
C LYS A 86 2.92 -4.74 6.70
N LEU A 87 3.80 -5.75 6.77
CA LEU A 87 5.23 -5.58 6.56
C LEU A 87 5.51 -5.18 5.10
N GLU A 88 4.88 -5.85 4.14
CA GLU A 88 4.97 -5.53 2.73
C GLU A 88 4.48 -4.11 2.46
N SER A 89 3.30 -3.74 2.97
CA SER A 89 2.75 -2.38 2.83
C SER A 89 3.69 -1.30 3.40
N LYS A 90 4.23 -1.52 4.60
CA LYS A 90 5.17 -0.56 5.23
C LYS A 90 6.50 -0.50 4.50
N THR A 91 6.98 -1.62 3.97
CA THR A 91 8.20 -1.68 3.17
C THR A 91 8.01 -0.92 1.86
N ASN A 92 6.87 -1.10 1.17
CA ASN A 92 6.54 -0.37 -0.05
C ASN A 92 6.45 1.15 0.20
N ILE A 93 5.82 1.57 1.31
CA ILE A 93 5.79 2.99 1.71
C ILE A 93 7.21 3.54 1.95
N LEU A 94 8.08 2.77 2.61
CA LEU A 94 9.45 3.17 2.88
C LEU A 94 10.25 3.29 1.57
N VAL A 95 10.15 2.29 0.70
CA VAL A 95 10.77 2.31 -0.64
C VAL A 95 10.29 3.53 -1.42
N ASN A 96 8.99 3.83 -1.39
CA ASN A 96 8.43 5.01 -2.05
C ASN A 96 8.95 6.32 -1.43
N HIS A 97 9.14 6.39 -0.12
CA HIS A 97 9.75 7.56 0.52
C HIS A 97 11.23 7.76 0.15
N LEU A 98 11.98 6.68 -0.05
CA LEU A 98 13.40 6.74 -0.43
C LEU A 98 13.62 7.04 -1.91
N THR A 99 12.78 6.46 -2.78
CA THR A 99 12.89 6.57 -4.25
C THR A 99 12.02 7.68 -4.85
N GLY A 100 11.16 8.29 -4.03
CA GLY A 100 10.13 9.21 -4.51
C GLY A 100 8.90 8.52 -5.12
N GLY A 101 8.73 7.20 -4.99
CA GLY A 101 7.47 6.47 -5.25
C GLY A 101 6.94 6.65 -6.67
N ASP A 102 5.77 7.28 -6.83
CA ASP A 102 5.20 7.67 -8.14
C ASP A 102 5.34 9.17 -8.43
N SER A 103 6.07 9.91 -7.60
CA SER A 103 6.27 11.34 -7.77
C SER A 103 7.20 11.67 -8.93
N TYR A 104 6.87 12.74 -9.64
CA TYR A 104 7.67 13.34 -10.70
C TYR A 104 7.33 14.84 -10.80
N TYR A 105 8.13 15.60 -11.55
CA TYR A 105 7.82 17.00 -11.85
C TYR A 105 8.11 17.34 -13.30
N TYR A 106 7.44 18.35 -13.82
CA TYR A 106 7.61 18.80 -15.19
C TYR A 106 7.43 20.31 -15.26
N TYR A 107 7.93 20.92 -16.31
CA TYR A 107 7.83 22.35 -16.51
C TYR A 107 6.61 22.71 -17.34
N LYS A 108 5.82 23.66 -16.86
CA LYS A 108 4.73 24.28 -17.61
C LYS A 108 5.13 25.71 -17.95
N ILE A 109 5.14 26.03 -19.23
CA ILE A 109 5.25 27.42 -19.69
C ILE A 109 4.02 28.17 -19.21
N GLY A 110 4.25 29.18 -18.39
CA GLY A 110 3.23 30.05 -17.79
C GLY A 110 3.08 31.36 -18.57
N GLU A 111 2.70 32.40 -17.84
CA GLU A 111 2.42 33.71 -18.39
C GLU A 111 3.67 34.38 -18.98
N GLN A 112 3.45 35.20 -20.01
CA GLN A 112 4.45 36.07 -20.57
C GLN A 112 4.68 37.25 -19.62
N ILE A 113 5.92 37.41 -19.14
CA ILE A 113 6.31 38.49 -18.23
C ILE A 113 6.94 39.67 -18.97
N ALA A 114 7.49 39.45 -20.17
CA ALA A 114 7.98 40.48 -21.08
C ALA A 114 7.97 39.96 -22.53
N PRO A 115 8.19 40.80 -23.57
CA PRO A 115 8.04 40.41 -24.98
C PRO A 115 8.77 39.12 -25.39
N GLU A 116 9.92 38.84 -24.78
CA GLU A 116 10.73 37.63 -25.03
C GLU A 116 10.81 36.70 -23.81
N TRP A 117 10.12 37.03 -22.72
CA TRP A 117 10.29 36.34 -21.43
C TRP A 117 9.00 35.67 -20.98
N TYR A 118 9.13 34.39 -20.67
CA TYR A 118 8.07 33.54 -20.14
C TYR A 118 8.47 33.02 -18.76
N MET A 119 7.50 32.97 -17.86
CA MET A 119 7.68 32.24 -16.62
C MET A 119 7.59 30.74 -16.91
N ILE A 120 8.55 29.94 -16.43
CA ILE A 120 8.39 28.49 -16.40
C ILE A 120 8.08 28.06 -14.97
N ASP A 121 6.87 27.52 -14.80
CA ASP A 121 6.43 26.92 -13.55
C ASP A 121 6.79 25.44 -13.51
N CYS A 122 7.59 25.03 -12.54
CA CYS A 122 7.75 23.63 -12.22
C CYS A 122 6.46 23.13 -11.53
N LYS A 123 5.87 22.05 -12.03
CA LYS A 123 4.68 21.39 -11.46
C LYS A 123 5.06 20.05 -10.88
N PHE A 124 4.69 19.82 -9.62
CA PHE A 124 4.99 18.60 -8.87
C PHE A 124 3.76 17.69 -8.90
N ILE A 125 3.95 16.43 -9.23
CA ILE A 125 2.91 15.40 -9.17
C ILE A 125 3.35 14.31 -8.19
N GLY A 126 2.41 13.83 -7.37
CA GLY A 126 2.63 12.80 -6.35
C GLY A 126 2.90 13.36 -4.94
N ASP A 127 3.17 12.47 -3.99
CA ASP A 127 3.23 12.78 -2.55
C ASP A 127 4.60 12.57 -1.90
N TYR A 128 5.53 11.90 -2.56
CA TYR A 128 6.84 11.59 -2.03
C TYR A 128 7.86 12.64 -2.45
N THR A 129 8.80 12.98 -1.56
CA THR A 129 9.87 13.93 -1.89
C THR A 129 10.90 13.27 -2.79
N LEU A 130 11.33 13.96 -3.84
CA LEU A 130 12.39 13.49 -4.74
C LEU A 130 13.73 14.04 -4.25
N GLN A 131 14.74 13.19 -4.22
CA GLN A 131 16.08 13.50 -3.67
C GLN A 131 17.14 13.51 -4.78
N ASN A 132 18.13 14.38 -4.64
CA ASN A 132 19.25 14.56 -5.58
C ASN A 132 18.77 14.82 -7.01
N ASN A 133 17.92 15.81 -7.16
CA ASN A 133 17.29 16.14 -8.43
C ASN A 133 18.27 16.90 -9.30
N LYS A 134 18.44 16.45 -10.54
CA LYS A 134 19.24 17.08 -11.57
C LYS A 134 18.35 17.35 -12.78
N ILE A 135 18.35 18.59 -13.22
CA ILE A 135 17.56 19.09 -14.34
C ILE A 135 18.54 19.58 -15.41
N ILE A 136 18.45 19.02 -16.61
CA ILE A 136 19.31 19.38 -17.73
C ILE A 136 18.45 19.91 -18.85
N PHE A 137 18.74 21.14 -19.29
CA PHE A 137 18.03 21.79 -20.38
C PHE A 137 18.80 21.67 -21.69
N PHE A 138 18.18 21.05 -22.68
CA PHE A 138 18.63 21.08 -24.07
C PHE A 138 17.63 21.89 -24.87
N SER A 139 17.99 23.11 -25.21
CA SER A 139 17.17 23.99 -26.04
C SER A 139 18.01 24.45 -27.23
N LYS A 140 17.37 24.92 -28.29
CA LYS A 140 18.05 25.51 -29.45
C LYS A 140 17.98 27.04 -29.44
N ASP A 141 16.89 27.60 -28.91
CA ASP A 141 16.51 29.00 -29.10
C ASP A 141 16.13 29.67 -27.76
N SER A 142 16.86 29.34 -26.68
CA SER A 142 16.62 29.95 -25.36
C SER A 142 17.89 30.32 -24.59
N ASN A 143 17.73 31.04 -23.49
CA ASN A 143 18.83 31.30 -22.54
C ASN A 143 19.23 30.09 -21.69
N LEU A 144 18.50 28.98 -21.73
CA LEU A 144 18.76 27.79 -20.92
C LEU A 144 19.51 26.68 -21.67
N ILE A 145 20.11 26.99 -22.82
CA ILE A 145 20.85 26.01 -23.64
C ILE A 145 21.99 25.39 -22.82
N ASN A 146 21.94 24.07 -22.63
CA ASN A 146 22.92 23.27 -21.90
C ASN A 146 23.09 23.65 -20.42
N HIS A 147 22.08 24.30 -19.83
CA HIS A 147 22.10 24.60 -18.40
C HIS A 147 21.75 23.34 -17.58
N GLU A 148 22.51 23.15 -16.51
CA GLU A 148 22.28 22.11 -15.51
C GLU A 148 21.96 22.74 -14.16
N PHE A 149 20.89 22.27 -13.53
CA PHE A 149 20.50 22.66 -12.18
C PHE A 149 20.42 21.43 -11.29
N THR A 150 20.96 21.55 -10.08
CA THR A 150 20.93 20.50 -9.07
C THR A 150 20.20 20.99 -7.83
N PHE A 151 19.18 20.24 -7.40
CA PHE A 151 18.41 20.51 -6.20
C PHE A 151 18.50 19.32 -5.24
N PRO A 152 18.93 19.52 -3.98
CA PRO A 152 19.09 18.42 -3.04
C PRO A 152 17.76 17.69 -2.79
N SER A 153 16.66 18.43 -2.72
CA SER A 153 15.32 17.87 -2.51
C SER A 153 14.25 18.71 -3.20
N LEU A 154 13.27 18.06 -3.82
CA LEU A 154 12.10 18.70 -4.42
C LEU A 154 10.81 18.01 -3.93
N ASN A 155 9.86 18.83 -3.50
CA ASN A 155 8.50 18.42 -3.12
C ASN A 155 7.52 19.56 -3.43
N LYS A 156 6.22 19.32 -3.18
CA LYS A 156 5.13 20.30 -3.41
C LYS A 156 5.41 21.68 -2.80
N ASN A 157 6.08 21.76 -1.66
CA ASN A 157 6.33 23.03 -0.96
C ASN A 157 7.58 23.73 -1.47
N LEU A 158 8.58 22.98 -1.92
CA LEU A 158 9.88 23.50 -2.37
C LEU A 158 9.97 23.72 -3.88
N ILE A 159 8.94 23.35 -4.64
CA ILE A 159 9.00 23.38 -6.11
C ILE A 159 9.24 24.77 -6.70
N HIS A 160 8.81 25.83 -6.01
CA HIS A 160 9.06 27.21 -6.41
C HIS A 160 10.56 27.53 -6.55
N GLN A 161 11.44 26.79 -5.85
CA GLN A 161 12.90 26.93 -5.99
C GLN A 161 13.41 26.47 -7.36
N ALA A 162 12.66 25.60 -8.05
CA ALA A 162 12.97 25.11 -9.38
C ALA A 162 12.33 25.95 -10.50
N ASN A 163 11.48 26.94 -10.17
CA ASN A 163 10.92 27.85 -11.15
C ASN A 163 12.03 28.73 -11.75
N GLN A 164 11.96 28.98 -13.05
CA GLN A 164 12.97 29.75 -13.78
C GLN A 164 12.29 30.69 -14.77
N GLN A 165 13.01 31.73 -15.17
CA GLN A 165 12.59 32.64 -16.23
C GLN A 165 13.23 32.21 -17.55
N LEU A 166 12.40 31.96 -18.54
CA LEU A 166 12.83 31.55 -19.85
C LEU A 166 12.77 32.73 -20.80
N LYS A 167 13.93 33.07 -21.35
CA LYS A 167 14.01 33.95 -22.50
C LYS A 167 13.92 33.10 -23.77
N ILE A 168 12.99 33.43 -24.64
CA ILE A 168 12.83 32.79 -25.95
C ILE A 168 13.04 33.85 -27.02
N GLU A 169 13.87 33.54 -28.00
CA GLU A 169 14.05 34.40 -29.17
C GLU A 169 13.16 33.84 -30.29
N PRO A 170 11.99 34.45 -30.59
CA PRO A 170 11.06 33.90 -31.56
C PRO A 170 11.62 34.04 -32.99
N ILE A 171 12.32 33.02 -33.47
CA ILE A 171 12.84 32.99 -34.84
C ILE A 171 11.89 32.13 -35.71
N GLY A 172 10.96 32.80 -36.41
CA GLY A 172 10.03 32.15 -37.35
C GLY A 172 8.76 31.58 -36.70
N GLN A 173 8.14 30.58 -37.36
CA GLN A 173 6.87 29.97 -36.89
C GLN A 173 7.07 28.97 -35.74
N ARG A 174 8.22 28.27 -35.71
CA ARG A 174 8.56 27.38 -34.60
C ARG A 174 9.49 28.13 -33.66
N ILE A 175 9.02 28.35 -32.44
CA ILE A 175 9.65 29.27 -31.50
C ILE A 175 10.74 28.54 -30.69
N MET A 176 10.47 27.30 -30.29
CA MET A 176 11.37 26.56 -29.40
C MET A 176 11.07 25.07 -29.47
N LEU A 177 12.12 24.26 -29.57
CA LEU A 177 12.08 22.86 -29.19
C LEU A 177 13.05 22.66 -28.04
N SER A 178 12.55 22.15 -26.92
CA SER A 178 13.37 21.87 -25.76
C SER A 178 13.15 20.47 -25.23
N THR A 179 14.25 19.80 -24.97
CA THR A 179 14.29 18.52 -24.28
C THR A 179 14.87 18.77 -22.89
N ILE A 180 14.09 18.47 -21.87
CA ILE A 180 14.46 18.62 -20.47
C ILE A 180 14.60 17.22 -19.90
N ILE A 181 15.79 16.90 -19.41
CA ILE A 181 16.07 15.63 -18.76
C ILE A 181 16.02 15.85 -17.25
N PHE A 182 15.22 15.03 -16.59
CA PHE A 182 15.11 15.00 -15.14
C PHE A 182 15.70 13.70 -14.63
N ASN A 183 16.63 13.82 -13.71
CA ASN A 183 17.26 12.69 -13.05
C ASN A 183 17.12 12.87 -11.54
N CYS A 184 16.61 11.87 -10.85
CA CYS A 184 16.63 11.83 -9.39
C CYS A 184 17.02 10.44 -8.92
N THR A 185 17.19 10.28 -7.60
CA THR A 185 17.59 9.00 -7.01
C THR A 185 16.62 7.88 -7.42
N GLY A 186 17.07 6.99 -8.31
CA GLY A 186 16.31 5.82 -8.77
C GLY A 186 15.28 6.07 -9.87
N LYS A 187 15.22 7.28 -10.47
CA LYS A 187 14.28 7.56 -11.56
C LYS A 187 14.83 8.56 -12.56
N GLU A 188 14.40 8.39 -13.79
CA GLU A 188 14.67 9.32 -14.88
C GLU A 188 13.39 9.52 -15.70
N TRP A 189 13.14 10.76 -16.10
CA TRP A 189 12.09 11.07 -17.04
C TRP A 189 12.51 12.24 -17.92
N VAL A 190 11.90 12.31 -19.09
CA VAL A 190 12.23 13.31 -20.11
C VAL A 190 10.98 14.08 -20.45
N GLN A 191 11.09 15.39 -20.55
CA GLN A 191 10.06 16.24 -21.10
C GLN A 191 10.52 16.87 -22.40
N ILE A 192 9.65 16.83 -23.40
CA ILE A 192 9.83 17.50 -24.68
C ILE A 192 8.77 18.60 -24.76
N ILE A 193 9.21 19.85 -24.88
CA ILE A 193 8.35 21.01 -25.07
C ILE A 193 8.57 21.55 -26.48
N ASP A 194 7.50 21.57 -27.27
CA ASP A 194 7.47 22.19 -28.60
C ASP A 194 6.56 23.42 -28.56
N MET A 195 7.10 24.59 -28.88
CA MET A 195 6.38 25.85 -28.91
C MET A 195 6.29 26.38 -30.34
N GLN A 196 5.06 26.68 -30.78
CA GLN A 196 4.77 27.15 -32.13
C GLN A 196 3.96 28.45 -32.07
N ARG A 197 4.38 29.47 -32.82
CA ARG A 197 3.67 30.74 -32.93
C ARG A 197 2.57 30.59 -33.97
N ILE A 198 1.34 30.84 -33.57
CA ILE A 198 0.18 30.94 -34.45
C ILE A 198 -0.45 32.31 -34.19
N GLU A 199 -0.17 33.24 -35.10
CA GLU A 199 -0.66 34.63 -35.00
C GLU A 199 -0.23 35.32 -33.69
N THR A 200 -1.20 35.56 -32.79
CA THR A 200 -1.05 36.18 -31.47
C THR A 200 -1.01 35.18 -30.32
N LYS A 201 -0.91 33.89 -30.63
CA LYS A 201 -0.87 32.81 -29.64
C LYS A 201 0.37 31.95 -29.81
N ILE A 202 0.82 31.38 -28.70
CA ILE A 202 1.80 30.31 -28.69
C ILE A 202 1.08 29.02 -28.34
N MET A 203 1.11 28.08 -29.28
CA MET A 203 0.73 26.70 -29.00
C MET A 203 1.90 26.01 -28.32
N VAL A 204 1.67 25.49 -27.12
CA VAL A 204 2.65 24.71 -26.37
C VAL A 204 2.19 23.26 -26.37
N HIS A 205 3.05 22.39 -26.88
CA HIS A 205 2.89 20.94 -26.78
C HIS A 205 3.96 20.40 -25.86
N SER A 206 3.55 19.86 -24.72
CA SER A 206 4.43 19.28 -23.71
C SER A 206 4.20 17.78 -23.63
N LYS A 207 5.25 16.98 -23.81
CA LYS A 207 5.23 15.53 -23.68
C LYS A 207 6.19 15.09 -22.60
N VAL A 208 5.71 14.38 -21.59
CA VAL A 208 6.52 13.83 -20.49
C VAL A 208 6.54 12.31 -20.60
N LEU A 209 7.74 11.74 -20.72
CA LEU A 209 8.00 10.30 -20.77
C LEU A 209 8.71 9.87 -19.49
N ILE A 210 8.02 9.06 -18.67
CA ILE A 210 8.57 8.50 -17.44
C ILE A 210 9.19 7.14 -17.74
N MET A 211 10.52 7.03 -17.66
CA MET A 211 11.22 5.81 -18.10
C MET A 211 10.94 4.61 -17.18
N SER A 212 10.77 4.85 -15.88
CA SER A 212 10.54 3.77 -14.91
C SER A 212 9.19 3.08 -15.06
N THR A 213 8.15 3.82 -15.45
CA THR A 213 6.77 3.31 -15.59
C THR A 213 6.35 3.10 -17.05
N GLY A 214 7.09 3.68 -18.01
CA GLY A 214 6.68 3.73 -19.41
C GLY A 214 5.50 4.67 -19.67
N GLN A 215 5.07 5.45 -18.67
CA GLN A 215 3.94 6.35 -18.81
C GLN A 215 4.31 7.54 -19.72
N ASN A 216 3.42 7.83 -20.66
CA ASN A 216 3.50 8.98 -21.56
C ASN A 216 2.35 9.93 -21.27
N ILE A 217 2.68 11.18 -20.95
CA ILE A 217 1.72 12.24 -20.61
C ILE A 217 1.89 13.36 -21.63
N GLU A 218 0.82 13.67 -22.36
CA GLU A 218 0.81 14.73 -23.36
C GLU A 218 -0.16 15.82 -22.91
N ASP A 219 0.30 17.07 -22.92
CA ASP A 219 -0.49 18.27 -22.62
C ASP A 219 -0.34 19.26 -23.79
N LYS A 220 -1.46 19.86 -24.18
CA LYS A 220 -1.53 20.88 -25.24
C LYS A 220 -2.32 22.05 -24.73
N TYR A 221 -1.71 23.23 -24.75
CA TYR A 221 -2.35 24.44 -24.28
C TYR A 221 -1.83 25.65 -25.05
N GLU A 222 -2.58 26.75 -24.93
CA GLU A 222 -2.28 28.01 -25.59
C GLU A 222 -1.80 29.02 -24.55
N VAL A 223 -0.84 29.84 -24.94
CA VAL A 223 -0.37 30.98 -24.15
C VAL A 223 -0.49 32.23 -25.02
N ASP A 224 -1.09 33.29 -24.48
CA ASP A 224 -1.23 34.54 -25.22
C ASP A 224 0.15 35.18 -25.45
N TYR A 225 0.37 35.67 -26.67
CA TYR A 225 1.55 36.44 -27.05
C TYR A 225 1.18 37.92 -27.13
N LEU A 226 1.59 38.67 -26.11
CA LEU A 226 1.48 40.12 -26.09
C LEU A 226 2.66 40.71 -26.84
N GLU A 227 2.40 41.21 -28.04
CA GLU A 227 3.39 41.88 -28.89
C GLU A 227 3.84 43.26 -28.33
N LYS A 228 3.27 43.72 -27.20
CA LYS A 228 3.44 45.08 -26.70
C LYS A 228 4.65 45.27 -25.77
N SER A 229 5.47 46.25 -26.13
CA SER A 229 6.70 46.73 -25.49
C SER A 229 6.49 47.67 -24.28
N GLU A 230 5.35 47.63 -23.58
CA GLU A 230 5.10 48.53 -22.45
C GLU A 230 5.22 47.80 -21.11
N TRP A 231 6.41 47.88 -20.52
CA TRP A 231 6.65 47.54 -19.12
C TRP A 231 5.80 48.45 -18.23
N LYS A 232 4.66 47.97 -17.73
CA LYS A 232 4.05 48.54 -16.53
C LYS A 232 4.80 47.96 -15.34
N THR A 233 5.78 48.71 -14.84
CA THR A 233 6.39 48.46 -13.52
C THR A 233 5.30 48.59 -12.46
N ASN A 234 4.60 47.50 -12.15
CA ASN A 234 3.87 47.40 -10.90
C ASN A 234 4.90 47.16 -9.80
N THR A 235 5.42 48.25 -9.24
CA THR A 235 6.05 48.24 -7.93
C THR A 235 5.03 47.76 -6.90
N LEU A 236 5.10 46.49 -6.53
CA LEU A 236 4.50 45.98 -5.31
C LEU A 236 5.23 46.67 -4.14
N LYS A 237 4.48 47.50 -3.39
CA LYS A 237 4.86 47.98 -2.06
C LYS A 237 4.53 46.91 -1.03
#